data_AF-A0A9E0P5T6-F1
#
_entry.id   AF-A0A9E0P5T6-F1
#
_cell.length_a   1.000
_cell.length_b   1.000
_cell.length_c   1.000
_cell.angle_alpha   90.00
_cell.angle_beta   90.00
_cell.angle_gamma   90.00
#
_symmetry.space_group_name_H-M   'P 1'
#
loop_
_entity.id
_entity.type
_entity.pdbx_description
1 polymer ?
#
loop_
_entity_poly.entity_id
_entity_poly.type
_entity_poly.pdbx_seq_one_letter_code
_entity_poly.pdbx_strand_id
1 'polypeptide(L)'
;MTNYMNPWHHVSPHTTQTDSVQAIIEIPKGSRAKYELDKESGLIKLDRVLYSSVYYPVNYGFIPQSYCNDKDPLDILVLSMIELTPMCIVTAKVIGVMQMVDSGATDNKIIAVATGDPSVSHYNDIEELPPHFISELRNFFEDYKKLEKKHVEVDEFLNKKAALEIIAESFVYYDTTFRK
;
A
#
# COMPACT_ATOMS: atom_id res chain seq x y z
N MET A 1 -8.63 3.67 -31.92
CA MET A 1 -8.11 2.85 -30.81
C MET A 1 -8.64 3.46 -29.55
N THR A 2 -9.42 2.74 -28.76
CA THR A 2 -9.84 3.20 -27.44
C THR A 2 -8.58 3.35 -26.60
N ASN A 3 -8.25 4.59 -26.21
CA ASN A 3 -7.20 4.85 -25.22
C ASN A 3 -7.70 4.33 -23.87
N TYR A 4 -7.49 3.05 -23.65
CA TYR A 4 -7.81 2.39 -22.41
C TYR A 4 -6.73 2.75 -21.38
N MET A 5 -7.09 3.56 -20.39
CA MET A 5 -6.21 3.96 -19.30
C MET A 5 -6.49 3.06 -18.10
N ASN A 6 -5.49 2.27 -17.73
CA ASN A 6 -5.47 1.45 -16.51
C ASN A 6 -4.49 2.09 -15.50
N PRO A 7 -4.94 2.44 -14.28
CA PRO A 7 -4.11 3.10 -13.27
C PRO A 7 -2.82 2.34 -12.92
N TRP A 8 -2.87 1.00 -12.89
CA TRP A 8 -1.70 0.18 -12.59
C TRP A 8 -0.65 0.23 -13.70
N HIS A 9 -1.09 0.17 -14.96
CA HIS A 9 -0.14 0.08 -16.07
C HIS A 9 0.31 1.44 -16.63
N HIS A 10 -0.51 2.48 -16.54
CA HIS A 10 -0.30 3.74 -17.26
C HIS A 10 0.13 4.91 -16.38
N VAL A 11 -0.02 4.84 -15.06
CA VAL A 11 0.52 5.86 -14.15
C VAL A 11 2.00 5.55 -13.89
N SER A 12 2.86 6.56 -14.03
CA SER A 12 4.28 6.43 -13.66
C SER A 12 4.42 6.30 -12.14
N PRO A 13 5.18 5.32 -11.61
CA PRO A 13 5.46 5.23 -10.18
C PRO A 13 6.48 6.25 -9.71
N HIS A 14 7.32 6.74 -10.61
CA HIS A 14 8.44 7.59 -10.24
C HIS A 14 8.01 9.04 -9.97
N THR A 15 8.73 9.67 -9.06
CA THR A 15 8.62 11.10 -8.74
C THR A 15 9.98 11.76 -9.00
N THR A 16 10.07 13.08 -8.79
CA THR A 16 11.36 13.78 -8.85
C THR A 16 12.26 13.52 -7.64
N GLN A 17 11.69 12.98 -6.54
CA GLN A 17 12.40 12.68 -5.31
C GLN A 17 12.72 11.18 -5.24
N THR A 18 13.97 10.83 -4.94
CA THR A 18 14.44 9.44 -4.99
C THR A 18 13.86 8.55 -3.90
N ASP A 19 13.31 9.14 -2.85
CA ASP A 19 12.70 8.45 -1.72
C ASP A 19 11.17 8.48 -1.74
N SER A 20 10.58 8.90 -2.86
CA SER A 20 9.14 9.05 -3.01
C SER A 20 8.63 8.36 -4.27
N VAL A 21 7.44 7.76 -4.14
CA VAL A 21 6.73 7.08 -5.23
C VAL A 21 5.34 7.70 -5.42
N GLN A 22 4.72 7.48 -6.57
CA GLN A 22 3.28 7.64 -6.70
C GLN A 22 2.57 6.44 -6.09
N ALA A 23 1.52 6.68 -5.34
CA ALA A 23 0.60 5.68 -4.82
C ALA A 23 -0.79 5.94 -5.41
N ILE A 24 -1.53 4.86 -5.68
CA ILE A 24 -2.93 4.91 -6.07
C ILE A 24 -3.76 4.40 -4.90
N ILE A 25 -4.63 5.23 -4.34
CA ILE A 25 -5.43 4.87 -3.17
C ILE A 25 -6.61 3.98 -3.58
N GLU A 26 -6.82 2.89 -2.85
CA GLU A 26 -7.99 2.01 -3.01
C GLU A 26 -8.96 2.17 -1.86
N ILE A 27 -8.44 2.20 -0.63
CA ILE A 27 -9.24 2.16 0.59
C ILE A 27 -8.92 3.41 1.42
N PRO A 28 -9.91 4.30 1.62
CA PRO A 28 -9.75 5.45 2.49
C PRO A 28 -9.56 5.01 3.94
N LYS A 29 -8.76 5.78 4.69
CA LYS A 29 -8.69 5.66 6.16
C LYS A 29 -10.10 5.65 6.76
N GLY A 30 -10.34 4.81 7.76
CA GLY A 30 -11.64 4.69 8.42
C GLY A 30 -12.67 3.85 7.64
N SER A 31 -12.31 3.30 6.47
CA SER A 31 -13.23 2.45 5.70
C SER A 31 -13.30 1.02 6.26
N ARG A 32 -14.51 0.44 6.20
CA ARG A 32 -14.79 -1.00 6.37
C ARG A 32 -14.94 -1.75 5.05
N ALA A 33 -15.02 -1.01 3.94
CA ALA A 33 -15.06 -1.57 2.60
C ALA A 33 -13.64 -1.83 2.14
N LYS A 34 -13.30 -3.11 1.91
CA LYS A 34 -12.08 -3.47 1.22
C LYS A 34 -12.33 -3.35 -0.27
N TYR A 35 -11.94 -2.21 -0.80
CA TYR A 35 -11.81 -2.01 -2.24
C TYR A 35 -10.52 -2.62 -2.75
N GLU A 36 -10.50 -2.93 -4.04
CA GLU A 36 -9.30 -3.37 -4.77
C GLU A 36 -9.42 -2.92 -6.22
N LEU A 37 -8.28 -2.74 -6.88
CA LEU A 37 -8.20 -2.57 -8.31
C LEU A 37 -8.65 -3.86 -9.01
N ASP A 38 -9.66 -3.75 -9.87
CA ASP A 38 -9.90 -4.77 -10.87
C ASP A 38 -8.82 -4.65 -11.96
N LYS A 39 -7.82 -5.53 -11.90
CA LYS A 39 -6.62 -5.48 -12.77
C LYS A 39 -6.95 -5.46 -14.27
N GLU A 40 -8.02 -6.13 -14.68
CA GLU A 40 -8.44 -6.20 -16.08
C GLU A 40 -9.08 -4.90 -16.57
N SER A 41 -10.04 -4.34 -15.83
CA SER A 41 -10.80 -3.14 -16.23
C SER A 41 -10.23 -1.81 -15.74
N GLY A 42 -9.30 -1.84 -14.78
CA GLY A 42 -8.70 -0.65 -14.18
C GLY A 42 -9.66 0.11 -13.26
N LEU A 43 -10.85 -0.43 -12.98
CA LEU A 43 -11.85 0.15 -12.10
C LEU A 43 -11.62 -0.29 -10.66
N ILE A 44 -12.11 0.53 -9.72
CA ILE A 44 -12.18 0.14 -8.32
C ILE A 44 -13.37 -0.83 -8.11
N LYS A 45 -13.11 -1.96 -7.47
CA LYS A 45 -14.10 -2.99 -7.17
C LYS A 45 -14.21 -3.16 -5.66
N LEU A 46 -15.42 -3.34 -5.16
CA LEU A 46 -15.62 -3.83 -3.79
C LEU A 46 -15.31 -5.33 -3.77
N ASP A 47 -14.17 -5.72 -3.19
CA ASP A 47 -13.83 -7.11 -2.93
C ASP A 47 -14.80 -7.67 -1.88
N ARG A 48 -14.83 -7.01 -0.72
CA ARG A 48 -15.70 -7.37 0.40
C ARG A 48 -15.85 -6.24 1.42
N VAL A 49 -16.86 -6.37 2.28
CA VAL A 49 -16.90 -5.66 3.56
C VAL A 49 -16.12 -6.48 4.58
N LEU A 50 -15.26 -5.85 5.38
CA LEU A 50 -14.52 -6.57 6.43
C LEU A 50 -15.49 -7.29 7.38
N TYR A 51 -15.16 -8.55 7.69
CA TYR A 51 -16.01 -9.44 8.49
C TYR A 51 -16.01 -9.03 9.96
N SER A 52 -14.87 -8.49 10.42
CA SER A 52 -14.68 -7.93 11.75
C SER A 52 -15.14 -6.47 11.82
N SER A 53 -15.50 -5.99 13.02
CA SER A 53 -15.83 -4.59 13.28
C SER A 53 -14.57 -3.72 13.42
N VAL A 54 -13.71 -3.77 12.40
CA VAL A 54 -12.45 -3.02 12.32
C VAL A 54 -12.45 -2.15 11.08
N TYR A 55 -11.66 -1.08 11.08
CA TYR A 55 -11.57 -0.12 9.98
C TYR A 55 -10.10 0.07 9.61
N TYR A 56 -9.81 0.34 8.35
CA TYR A 56 -8.44 0.61 7.90
C TYR A 56 -7.87 1.84 8.66
N PRO A 57 -6.76 1.71 9.41
CA PRO A 57 -6.25 2.80 10.25
C PRO A 57 -5.57 3.93 9.44
N VAL A 58 -5.21 3.64 8.19
CA VAL A 58 -4.53 4.54 7.25
C VAL A 58 -5.12 4.37 5.85
N ASN A 59 -4.84 5.33 4.97
CA ASN A 59 -5.18 5.17 3.55
C ASN A 59 -4.33 4.05 2.97
N TYR A 60 -4.94 3.19 2.18
CA TYR A 60 -4.31 2.00 1.63
C TYR A 60 -4.49 2.00 0.11
N GLY A 61 -3.49 1.51 -0.59
CA GLY A 61 -3.59 1.18 -2.00
C GLY A 61 -2.31 0.55 -2.50
N PHE A 62 -1.91 0.88 -3.72
CA PHE A 62 -0.81 0.21 -4.39
C PHE A 62 0.12 1.17 -5.12
N ILE A 63 1.34 0.72 -5.41
CA ILE A 63 2.31 1.44 -6.24
C ILE A 63 2.09 1.03 -7.70
N PRO A 64 1.81 1.95 -8.64
CA PRO A 64 1.59 1.59 -10.04
C PRO A 64 2.87 1.02 -10.65
N GLN A 65 2.76 0.22 -11.71
CA GLN A 65 3.90 -0.41 -12.39
C GLN A 65 4.87 -1.17 -11.47
N SER A 66 4.36 -1.70 -10.36
CA SER A 66 5.04 -2.65 -9.48
C SER A 66 4.38 -4.02 -9.58
N TYR A 67 5.10 -5.07 -9.21
CA TYR A 67 4.58 -6.43 -9.20
C TYR A 67 5.30 -7.32 -8.18
N CYS A 68 4.54 -8.15 -7.49
CA CYS A 68 5.00 -9.01 -6.41
C CYS A 68 4.69 -10.50 -6.66
N ASN A 69 5.20 -11.37 -5.77
CA ASN A 69 5.07 -12.82 -5.91
C ASN A 69 3.64 -13.35 -5.79
N ASP A 70 2.77 -12.58 -5.11
CA ASP A 70 1.33 -12.81 -4.99
C ASP A 70 0.55 -12.47 -6.27
N LYS A 71 1.23 -11.92 -7.27
CA LYS A 71 0.67 -11.49 -8.57
C LYS A 71 -0.19 -10.24 -8.48
N ASP A 72 0.06 -9.40 -7.48
CA ASP A 72 -0.53 -8.09 -7.31
C ASP A 72 0.55 -6.99 -7.37
N PRO A 73 0.17 -5.71 -7.57
CA PRO A 73 1.09 -4.61 -7.37
C PRO A 73 1.45 -4.49 -5.89
N LEU A 74 2.62 -3.92 -5.61
CA LEU A 74 3.12 -3.72 -4.26
C LEU A 74 2.21 -2.79 -3.46
N ASP A 75 1.76 -3.27 -2.31
CA ASP A 75 0.89 -2.53 -1.39
C ASP A 75 1.59 -1.36 -0.71
N ILE A 76 0.84 -0.29 -0.44
CA ILE A 76 1.32 0.89 0.27
C ILE A 76 0.26 1.48 1.22
N LEU A 77 0.71 1.78 2.42
CA LEU A 77 0.01 2.47 3.50
C LEU A 77 0.45 3.93 3.51
N VAL A 78 -0.47 4.85 3.21
CA VAL A 78 -0.19 6.29 3.12
C VAL A 78 -0.83 7.03 4.28
N LEU A 79 0.01 7.49 5.21
CA LEU A 79 -0.39 8.34 6.32
C LEU A 79 -0.75 9.74 5.78
N SER A 80 -1.87 10.26 6.28
CA SER A 80 -2.36 11.63 6.07
C SER A 80 -3.31 12.01 7.21
N MET A 81 -3.48 13.31 7.44
CA MET A 81 -4.50 13.87 8.31
C MET A 81 -5.91 13.54 7.83
N ILE A 82 -6.11 13.42 6.51
CA ILE A 82 -7.43 13.24 5.90
C ILE A 82 -7.59 11.85 5.29
N GLU A 83 -8.85 11.50 5.07
CA GLU A 83 -9.23 10.40 4.20
C GLU A 83 -8.94 10.79 2.74
N LEU A 84 -8.34 9.88 1.99
CA LEU A 84 -8.05 10.08 0.58
C LEU A 84 -9.09 9.37 -0.29
N THR A 85 -9.43 9.98 -1.42
CA THR A 85 -10.45 9.47 -2.33
C THR A 85 -9.94 8.23 -3.08
N PRO A 86 -10.72 7.14 -3.22
CA PRO A 86 -10.32 6.02 -4.05
C PRO A 86 -9.99 6.46 -5.48
N MET A 87 -8.96 5.86 -6.06
CA MET A 87 -8.37 6.18 -7.36
C MET A 87 -7.67 7.54 -7.46
N CYS A 88 -7.41 8.23 -6.35
CA CYS A 88 -6.53 9.41 -6.37
C CYS A 88 -5.05 8.99 -6.40
N ILE A 89 -4.24 9.76 -7.14
CA ILE A 89 -2.78 9.66 -7.13
C ILE A 89 -2.25 10.47 -5.95
N VAL A 90 -1.31 9.89 -5.20
CA VAL A 90 -0.65 10.54 -4.07
C VAL A 90 0.86 10.39 -4.21
N THR A 91 1.58 11.50 -4.16
CA THR A 91 3.04 11.45 -4.00
C THR A 91 3.35 11.10 -2.55
N ALA A 92 3.92 9.91 -2.34
CA ALA A 92 4.12 9.30 -1.05
C ALA A 92 5.62 9.13 -0.78
N LYS A 93 6.12 9.77 0.29
CA LYS A 93 7.51 9.62 0.75
C LYS A 93 7.61 8.37 1.61
N VAL A 94 8.47 7.44 1.18
CA VAL A 94 8.66 6.15 1.83
C VAL A 94 9.42 6.34 3.13
N ILE A 95 8.90 5.76 4.22
CA ILE A 95 9.50 5.83 5.56
C ILE A 95 9.79 4.46 6.18
N GLY A 96 9.19 3.38 5.65
CA GLY A 96 9.46 2.02 6.11
C GLY A 96 8.60 0.98 5.40
N VAL A 97 8.63 -0.24 5.91
CA VAL A 97 7.85 -1.37 5.40
C VAL A 97 7.39 -2.24 6.57
N MET A 98 6.17 -2.74 6.48
CA MET A 98 5.67 -3.80 7.34
C MET A 98 5.79 -5.12 6.59
N GLN A 99 6.57 -6.05 7.12
CA GLN A 99 6.62 -7.41 6.60
C GLN A 99 5.45 -8.20 7.17
N MET A 100 4.77 -8.93 6.30
CA MET A 100 3.60 -9.73 6.65
C MET A 100 3.59 -11.01 5.82
N VAL A 101 3.11 -12.08 6.44
CA VAL A 101 2.85 -13.36 5.80
C VAL A 101 1.35 -13.63 5.88
N ASP A 102 0.70 -13.67 4.71
CA ASP A 102 -0.71 -14.07 4.59
C ASP A 102 -0.79 -15.46 3.99
N SER A 103 -1.33 -16.42 4.75
CA SER A 103 -1.58 -17.77 4.26
C SER A 103 -0.35 -18.45 3.64
N GLY A 104 0.86 -18.10 4.14
CA GLY A 104 2.15 -18.63 3.71
C GLY A 104 2.84 -17.86 2.57
N ALA A 105 2.23 -16.79 2.04
CA ALA A 105 2.84 -15.92 1.04
C ALA A 105 3.30 -14.60 1.68
N THR A 106 4.48 -14.12 1.27
CA THR A 106 4.97 -12.79 1.65
C THR A 106 4.11 -11.70 1.04
N ASP A 107 3.62 -10.80 1.88
CA ASP A 107 2.70 -9.71 1.56
C ASP A 107 3.21 -8.41 2.19
N ASN A 108 4.33 -7.90 1.67
CA ASN A 108 4.98 -6.69 2.19
C ASN A 108 4.14 -5.45 1.93
N LYS A 109 4.02 -4.57 2.94
CA LYS A 109 3.28 -3.32 2.82
C LYS A 109 4.18 -2.13 3.09
N ILE A 110 4.40 -1.31 2.07
CA ILE A 110 5.20 -0.10 2.19
C ILE A 110 4.48 0.88 3.11
N ILE A 111 5.20 1.57 3.97
CA ILE A 111 4.68 2.64 4.83
C ILE A 111 5.27 3.96 4.36
N ALA A 112 4.38 4.91 4.09
CA ALA A 112 4.72 6.21 3.53
C ALA A 112 3.86 7.33 4.11
N VAL A 113 4.31 8.56 3.93
CA VAL A 113 3.56 9.77 4.27
C VAL A 113 3.23 10.57 3.00
N ALA A 114 2.05 11.17 2.95
CA ALA A 114 1.69 12.08 1.86
C ALA A 114 2.59 13.33 1.88
N THR A 115 3.32 13.60 0.80
CA THR A 115 4.29 14.71 0.76
C THR A 115 3.61 16.09 0.78
N GLY A 116 2.40 16.18 0.23
CA GLY A 116 1.59 17.39 0.25
C GLY A 116 0.89 17.68 1.58
N ASP A 117 1.04 16.81 2.58
CA ASP A 117 0.36 16.95 3.87
C ASP A 117 1.35 17.40 4.96
N PRO A 118 1.32 18.68 5.40
CA PRO A 118 2.26 19.20 6.39
C PRO A 118 2.13 18.54 7.76
N SER A 119 1.01 17.88 8.06
CA SER A 119 0.80 17.19 9.34
C SER A 119 1.63 15.92 9.50
N VAL A 120 2.13 15.34 8.40
CA VAL A 120 2.85 14.06 8.40
C VAL A 120 4.11 14.08 7.54
N SER A 121 4.25 15.01 6.60
CA SER A 121 5.39 15.05 5.65
C SER A 121 6.74 15.27 6.32
N HIS A 122 6.77 15.64 7.60
CA HIS A 122 7.98 15.79 8.39
C HIS A 122 8.61 14.44 8.80
N TYR A 123 7.86 13.33 8.78
CA TYR A 123 8.41 12.00 9.07
C TYR A 123 9.32 11.52 7.94
N ASN A 124 10.48 10.96 8.28
CA ASN A 124 11.52 10.51 7.34
C ASN A 124 11.89 9.04 7.51
N ASP A 125 11.57 8.44 8.67
CA ASP A 125 11.76 7.02 8.93
C ASP A 125 10.64 6.51 9.85
N ILE A 126 10.37 5.21 9.81
CA ILE A 126 9.32 4.55 10.59
C ILE A 126 9.56 4.66 12.10
N GLU A 127 10.83 4.75 12.51
CA GLU A 127 11.23 4.91 13.91
C GLU A 127 10.74 6.24 14.53
N GLU A 128 10.41 7.22 13.70
CA GLU A 128 9.87 8.52 14.15
C GLU A 128 8.37 8.46 14.46
N LEU A 129 7.68 7.38 14.06
CA LEU A 129 6.25 7.23 14.33
C LEU A 129 5.99 6.87 15.80
N PRO A 130 4.84 7.30 16.37
CA PRO A 130 4.47 6.94 17.72
C PRO A 130 4.44 5.42 17.92
N PRO A 131 5.06 4.85 18.97
CA PRO A 131 5.13 3.39 19.16
C PRO A 131 3.75 2.70 19.23
N HIS A 132 2.75 3.40 19.78
CA HIS A 132 1.38 2.89 19.82
C HIS A 132 0.75 2.77 18.44
N PHE A 133 1.08 3.67 17.51
CA PHE A 133 0.60 3.61 16.13
C PHE A 133 1.14 2.36 15.40
N ILE A 134 2.40 2.00 15.62
CA ILE A 134 2.97 0.75 15.11
C ILE A 134 2.23 -0.47 15.65
N SER A 135 1.87 -0.44 16.94
CA SER A 135 1.08 -1.50 17.57
C SER A 135 -0.34 -1.60 17.00
N GLU A 136 -0.98 -0.46 16.72
CA GLU A 136 -2.30 -0.39 16.11
C GLU A 136 -2.30 -0.96 14.68
N LEU A 137 -1.30 -0.59 13.86
CA LEU A 137 -1.12 -1.13 12.51
C LEU A 137 -0.94 -2.65 12.53
N ARG A 138 -0.06 -3.16 13.40
CA ARG A 138 0.15 -4.60 13.59
C ARG A 138 -1.14 -5.32 13.95
N ASN A 139 -1.84 -4.85 14.99
CA ASN A 139 -3.09 -5.46 15.44
C ASN A 139 -4.14 -5.48 14.34
N PHE A 140 -4.26 -4.41 13.55
CA PHE A 140 -5.21 -4.38 12.44
C PHE A 140 -4.98 -5.52 11.45
N PHE A 141 -3.74 -5.70 10.97
CA PHE A 141 -3.42 -6.73 9.97
C PHE A 141 -3.46 -8.15 10.53
N GLU A 142 -3.15 -8.35 11.80
CA GLU A 142 -3.32 -9.67 12.46
C GLU A 142 -4.80 -10.05 12.62
N ASP A 143 -5.70 -9.10 12.91
CA ASP A 143 -7.10 -9.39 13.24
C ASP A 143 -8.11 -9.23 12.09
N TYR A 144 -7.85 -8.42 11.06
CA TYR A 144 -8.89 -8.05 10.07
C TYR A 144 -9.48 -9.25 9.29
N LYS A 145 -8.69 -10.32 9.14
CA LYS A 145 -9.07 -11.57 8.45
C LYS A 145 -9.47 -12.71 9.40
N LYS A 146 -9.49 -12.47 10.71
CA LYS A 146 -9.75 -13.51 11.73
C LYS A 146 -11.12 -14.16 11.60
N LEU A 147 -12.17 -13.38 11.37
CA LEU A 147 -13.53 -13.90 11.15
C LEU A 147 -13.72 -14.54 9.76
N GLU A 148 -12.77 -14.35 8.84
CA GLU A 148 -12.69 -15.11 7.58
C GLU A 148 -12.01 -16.48 7.78
N LYS A 149 -11.59 -16.81 9.01
CA LYS A 149 -10.84 -18.02 9.36
C LYS A 149 -9.51 -18.15 8.61
N LYS A 150 -8.89 -17.01 8.28
CA LYS A 150 -7.54 -16.95 7.71
C LYS A 150 -6.56 -16.50 8.79
N HIS A 151 -5.33 -16.98 8.68
CA HIS A 151 -4.24 -16.61 9.57
C HIS A 151 -3.31 -15.64 8.86
N VAL A 152 -3.04 -14.52 9.52
CA VAL A 152 -2.07 -13.51 9.09
C VAL A 152 -1.07 -13.34 10.21
N GLU A 153 0.20 -13.32 9.85
CA GLU A 153 1.31 -13.01 10.75
C GLU A 153 1.97 -11.72 10.27
N VAL A 154 2.12 -10.75 11.17
CA VAL A 154 2.92 -9.55 10.90
C VAL A 154 4.28 -9.79 11.54
N ASP A 155 5.34 -9.72 10.75
CA ASP A 155 6.72 -9.95 11.19
C ASP A 155 7.31 -8.64 11.75
N GLU A 156 8.33 -8.10 11.11
CA GLU A 156 9.04 -6.91 11.53
C GLU A 156 8.60 -5.66 10.75
N PHE A 157 8.75 -4.52 11.40
CA PHE A 157 8.73 -3.23 10.73
C PHE A 157 10.17 -2.85 10.43
N LEU A 158 10.49 -2.69 9.15
CA LEU A 158 11.84 -2.33 8.71
C LEU A 158 11.87 -0.88 8.25
N ASN A 159 13.08 -0.29 8.32
CA ASN A 159 13.31 1.10 8.02
C ASN A 159 13.13 1.44 6.53
N LYS A 160 13.26 2.74 6.23
CA LYS A 160 13.13 3.27 4.88
C LYS A 160 14.03 2.59 3.85
N LYS A 161 15.26 2.22 4.23
CA LYS A 161 16.22 1.61 3.30
C LYS A 161 15.70 0.26 2.79
N ALA A 162 15.26 -0.62 3.69
CA ALA A 162 14.70 -1.92 3.33
C ALA A 162 13.45 -1.77 2.45
N ALA A 163 12.61 -0.79 2.75
CA ALA A 163 11.42 -0.49 1.96
C ALA A 163 11.75 -0.09 0.51
N LEU A 164 12.77 0.76 0.32
CA LEU A 164 13.21 1.18 -1.02
C LEU A 164 13.82 0.03 -1.84
N GLU A 165 14.50 -0.92 -1.19
CA GLU A 165 15.02 -2.13 -1.84
C GLU A 165 13.86 -3.00 -2.37
N ILE A 166 12.82 -3.25 -1.55
CA ILE A 166 11.62 -4.00 -1.95
C ILE A 166 10.89 -3.32 -3.11
N ILE A 167 10.76 -1.99 -3.08
CA ILE A 167 10.14 -1.22 -4.17
C ILE A 167 10.93 -1.40 -5.47
N ALA A 168 12.25 -1.29 -5.41
CA ALA A 168 13.10 -1.46 -6.60
C ALA A 168 12.95 -2.87 -7.20
N GLU A 169 12.93 -3.91 -6.38
CA GLU A 169 12.69 -5.29 -6.81
C GLU A 169 11.32 -5.44 -7.49
N SER A 170 10.28 -4.82 -6.94
CA SER A 170 8.92 -4.87 -7.50
C SER A 170 8.81 -4.24 -8.89
N PHE A 171 9.58 -3.18 -9.16
CA PHE A 171 9.64 -2.56 -10.49
C PHE A 171 10.34 -3.45 -11.50
N VAL A 172 11.45 -4.10 -11.10
CA VAL A 172 12.14 -5.07 -11.96
C VAL A 172 11.21 -6.24 -12.31
N TYR A 173 10.45 -6.74 -11.34
CA TYR A 173 9.48 -7.81 -11.55
C TYR A 173 8.35 -7.40 -12.49
N TYR A 174 7.84 -6.18 -12.34
CA TYR A 174 6.84 -5.64 -13.25
C TYR A 174 7.36 -5.52 -14.68
N ASP A 175 8.53 -4.90 -14.88
CA ASP A 175 9.10 -4.69 -16.21
C ASP A 175 9.38 -6.02 -16.93
N THR A 176 9.97 -6.99 -16.23
CA THR A 176 10.25 -8.32 -16.78
C THR A 176 8.99 -9.11 -17.12
N THR A 177 7.86 -8.83 -16.47
CA THR A 177 6.59 -9.52 -16.69
C THR A 177 5.75 -8.86 -17.79
N PHE A 178 5.66 -7.53 -17.80
CA PHE A 178 4.69 -6.78 -18.62
C PHE A 178 5.29 -5.90 -19.72
N ARG A 179 6.59 -5.60 -19.71
CA ARG A 179 7.23 -4.65 -20.66
C ARG A 179 8.21 -5.29 -21.65
N LYS A 180 8.08 -6.59 -21.92
CA LYS A 180 8.87 -7.25 -22.97
C LYS A 180 8.63 -6.67 -24.36
#